data_AF-A0A6J4MZK4-F1
#
_entry.id   AF-A0A6J4MZK4-F1
#
_cell.length_a   1.000
_cell.length_b   1.000
_cell.length_c   1.000
_cell.angle_alpha   90.00
_cell.angle_beta   90.00
_cell.angle_gamma   90.00
#
_symmetry.space_group_name_H-M   'P 1'
#
loop_
_entity.id
_entity.type
_entity.pdbx_description
1 polymer ?
#
loop_
_entity_poly.entity_id
_entity_poly.type
_entity_poly.pdbx_seq_one_letter_code
_entity_poly.pdbx_strand_id
1 'polypeptide(L)'
;MSRSGSSGVGRTPEDWQAQVAYLEEEVLELRRRLTDAPGSSRVVEQRLQDAQRSLSALTTQNERLAQTLREARDQILTLKEEVDRLAQPPSGFGTFLQRNDDDSIDVFTGGRKLRVQVSPTVEAAGLRKGQEVMLNEALNVVAALEFEQVGEVVMLKELLADGERALCIANADEERVVRLADTLADVGLRAGDALLFDQRSGYVYERIPKSEVEELVLEEVPDI
;
A
#
# COMPACT_ATOMS: atom_id res chain seq x y z
N MET A 1 97.71 -46.02 -36.99
CA MET A 1 96.71 -44.98 -36.69
C MET A 1 95.82 -45.53 -35.58
N SER A 2 96.18 -45.30 -34.32
CA SER A 2 95.67 -44.19 -33.46
C SER A 2 94.18 -44.40 -33.14
N ARG A 3 93.87 -45.11 -32.05
CA ARG A 3 93.44 -44.58 -30.72
C ARG A 3 92.10 -43.83 -30.72
N SER A 4 91.10 -44.44 -30.06
CA SER A 4 90.24 -43.88 -29.00
C SER A 4 89.12 -44.91 -28.73
N GLY A 5 88.96 -45.53 -27.55
CA GLY A 5 88.98 -44.92 -26.23
C GLY A 5 87.55 -44.58 -25.78
N SER A 6 86.65 -45.56 -25.74
CA SER A 6 85.34 -45.43 -25.07
C SER A 6 85.47 -46.10 -23.70
N SER A 7 86.00 -45.36 -22.73
CA SER A 7 86.02 -45.72 -21.32
C SER A 7 84.60 -45.73 -20.77
N GLY A 8 83.97 -46.90 -20.70
CA GLY A 8 82.87 -47.12 -19.79
C GLY A 8 83.42 -47.03 -18.37
N VAL A 9 83.27 -45.86 -17.74
CA VAL A 9 83.51 -45.69 -16.30
C VAL A 9 82.44 -46.52 -15.60
N GLY A 10 82.78 -47.76 -15.29
CA GLY A 10 81.95 -48.62 -14.45
C GLY A 10 81.88 -47.98 -13.08
N ARG A 11 80.68 -47.63 -12.64
CA ARG A 11 80.41 -47.13 -11.28
C ARG A 11 81.13 -48.02 -10.28
N THR A 12 81.94 -47.39 -9.45
CA THR A 12 82.71 -48.09 -8.43
C THR A 12 81.78 -48.54 -7.29
N PRO A 13 82.15 -49.55 -6.48
CA PRO A 13 81.36 -49.95 -5.32
C PRO A 13 81.03 -48.79 -4.36
N GLU A 14 81.92 -47.79 -4.28
CA GLU A 14 81.73 -46.58 -3.47
C GLU A 14 80.64 -45.66 -4.06
N ASP A 15 80.55 -45.52 -5.38
CA ASP A 15 79.48 -44.77 -6.04
C ASP A 15 78.11 -45.40 -5.78
N TRP A 16 78.05 -46.74 -5.75
CA TRP A 16 76.82 -47.46 -5.40
C TRP A 16 76.45 -47.30 -3.93
N GLN A 17 77.43 -47.27 -3.03
CA GLN A 17 77.19 -47.02 -1.60
C GLN A 17 76.71 -45.59 -1.34
N ALA A 18 77.30 -44.59 -2.00
CA ALA A 18 76.85 -43.20 -1.93
C ALA A 18 75.43 -43.03 -2.48
N GLN A 19 75.12 -43.71 -3.60
CA GLN A 19 73.78 -43.71 -4.18
C GLN A 19 72.75 -44.39 -3.27
N VAL A 20 73.12 -45.50 -2.60
CA VAL A 20 72.25 -46.17 -1.62
C VAL A 20 71.99 -45.27 -0.43
N ALA A 21 73.03 -44.64 0.14
CA ALA A 21 72.88 -43.73 1.27
C ALA A 21 71.98 -42.51 0.92
N TYR A 22 72.16 -41.93 -0.26
CA TYR A 22 71.31 -40.84 -0.76
C TYR A 22 69.85 -41.28 -0.92
N LEU A 23 69.62 -42.46 -1.51
CA LEU A 23 68.26 -43.01 -1.67
C LEU A 23 67.63 -43.38 -0.32
N GLU A 24 68.41 -43.87 0.64
CA GLU A 24 67.94 -44.17 1.99
C GLU A 24 67.50 -42.89 2.72
N GLU A 25 68.29 -41.82 2.62
CA GLU A 25 67.96 -40.51 3.18
C GLU A 25 66.70 -39.91 2.51
N GLU A 26 66.60 -40.01 1.19
CA GLU A 26 65.44 -39.55 0.43
C GLU A 26 64.17 -40.35 0.75
N VAL A 27 64.28 -41.68 0.93
CA VAL A 27 63.16 -42.52 1.40
C VAL A 27 62.75 -42.15 2.82
N LEU A 28 63.69 -41.81 3.69
CA LEU A 28 63.42 -41.42 5.07
C LEU A 28 62.69 -40.06 5.12
N GLU A 29 63.11 -39.11 4.27
CA GLU A 29 62.44 -37.81 4.12
C GLU A 29 61.03 -37.95 3.52
N LEU A 30 60.87 -38.77 2.48
CA LEU A 30 59.57 -39.06 1.87
C LEU A 30 58.63 -39.75 2.86
N ARG A 31 59.12 -40.71 3.64
CA ARG A 31 58.35 -41.37 4.71
C ARG A 31 57.91 -40.36 5.78
N ARG A 32 58.80 -39.46 6.21
CA ARG A 32 58.46 -38.41 7.18
C ARG A 32 57.37 -37.47 6.65
N ARG A 33 57.48 -37.01 5.40
CA ARG A 33 56.45 -36.18 4.73
C ARG A 33 55.11 -36.92 4.59
N LEU A 34 55.13 -38.22 4.25
CA LEU A 34 53.94 -39.06 4.21
C LEU A 34 53.30 -39.31 5.58
N THR A 35 54.06 -39.16 6.67
CA THR A 35 53.54 -39.32 8.03
C THR A 35 52.91 -38.02 8.54
N ASP A 36 53.42 -36.86 8.08
CA ASP A 36 52.89 -35.52 8.42
C ASP A 36 51.68 -35.11 7.55
N ALA A 37 51.64 -35.49 6.26
CA ALA A 37 50.54 -35.21 5.32
C ALA A 37 49.13 -35.77 5.68
N PRO A 38 48.95 -36.94 6.33
CA PRO A 38 47.61 -37.46 6.67
C PRO A 38 46.88 -36.60 7.71
N GLY A 39 47.61 -35.81 8.51
CA GLY A 39 47.01 -34.86 9.44
C GLY A 39 46.29 -33.71 8.73
N SER A 40 46.87 -33.15 7.66
CA SER A 40 46.25 -32.05 6.91
C SER A 40 45.04 -32.52 6.09
N SER A 41 45.10 -33.72 5.50
CA SER A 41 43.96 -34.28 4.75
C SER A 41 42.74 -34.49 5.64
N ARG A 42 42.92 -35.04 6.85
CA ARG A 42 41.82 -35.21 7.82
C ARG A 42 41.22 -33.89 8.27
N VAL A 43 42.03 -32.87 8.49
CA VAL A 43 41.54 -31.53 8.90
C VAL A 43 40.71 -30.89 7.79
N VAL A 44 41.12 -31.05 6.53
CA VAL A 44 40.36 -30.56 5.37
C VAL A 44 39.05 -31.33 5.20
N GLU A 45 39.08 -32.67 5.33
CA GLU A 45 37.87 -33.51 5.32
C GLU A 45 36.89 -33.13 6.43
N GLN A 46 37.40 -32.88 7.64
CA GLN A 46 36.58 -32.48 8.78
C GLN A 46 35.93 -31.11 8.55
N ARG A 47 36.70 -30.12 8.06
CA ARG A 47 36.17 -28.80 7.69
C ARG A 47 35.16 -28.89 6.55
N LEU A 48 35.37 -29.77 5.58
CA LEU A 48 34.43 -30.01 4.48
C LEU A 48 33.11 -30.59 5.01
N GLN A 49 33.18 -31.58 5.91
CA GLN A 49 32.00 -32.13 6.56
C GLN A 49 31.26 -31.09 7.40
N ASP A 50 31.96 -30.27 8.17
CA ASP A 50 31.35 -29.22 8.98
C ASP A 50 30.69 -28.14 8.11
N ALA A 51 31.34 -27.74 7.01
CA ALA A 51 30.78 -26.81 6.03
C ALA A 51 29.55 -27.40 5.32
N GLN A 52 29.55 -28.69 4.96
CA GLN A 52 28.40 -29.38 4.38
C GLN A 52 27.22 -29.43 5.35
N ARG A 53 27.47 -29.72 6.64
CA ARG A 53 26.43 -29.68 7.67
C ARG A 53 25.85 -28.27 7.84
N SER A 54 26.72 -27.25 7.90
CA SER A 54 26.29 -25.85 8.00
C SER A 54 25.47 -25.42 6.77
N LEU A 55 25.90 -25.80 5.56
CA LEU A 55 25.14 -25.55 4.34
C LEU A 55 23.77 -26.22 4.38
N SER A 56 23.68 -27.49 4.80
CA SER A 56 22.39 -28.19 4.92
C SER A 56 21.47 -27.51 5.95
N ALA A 57 22.01 -27.07 7.08
CA ALA A 57 21.24 -26.38 8.11
C ALA A 57 20.71 -25.03 7.61
N LEU A 58 21.55 -24.26 6.91
CA LEU A 58 21.17 -22.98 6.30
C LEU A 58 20.17 -23.16 5.16
N THR A 59 20.29 -24.22 4.34
CA THR A 59 19.30 -24.50 3.28
C THR A 59 17.96 -24.86 3.90
N THR A 60 17.91 -25.75 4.89
CA THR A 60 16.66 -26.06 5.60
C THR A 60 16.06 -24.82 6.28
N GLN A 61 16.89 -23.93 6.84
CA GLN A 61 16.41 -22.68 7.42
C GLN A 61 15.85 -21.72 6.37
N ASN A 62 16.52 -21.60 5.22
CA ASN A 62 16.06 -20.78 4.11
C ASN A 62 14.74 -21.31 3.54
N GLU A 63 14.61 -22.63 3.38
CA GLU A 63 13.37 -23.28 2.97
C GLU A 63 12.22 -22.99 3.95
N ARG A 64 12.47 -23.08 5.26
CA ARG A 64 11.48 -22.73 6.30
C ARG A 64 11.08 -21.26 6.22
N LEU A 65 12.04 -20.35 6.09
CA LEU A 65 11.76 -18.92 5.97
C LEU A 65 10.97 -18.62 4.69
N ALA A 66 11.38 -19.19 3.56
CA ALA A 66 10.66 -19.07 2.30
C ALA A 66 9.24 -19.62 2.41
N GLN A 67 9.04 -20.73 3.13
CA GLN A 67 7.72 -21.28 3.40
C GLN A 67 6.87 -20.33 4.24
N THR A 68 7.41 -19.81 5.35
CA THR A 68 6.67 -18.83 6.20
C THR A 68 6.34 -17.53 5.46
N LEU A 69 7.22 -17.07 4.57
CA LEU A 69 6.97 -15.89 3.74
C LEU A 69 5.85 -16.14 2.73
N ARG A 70 5.78 -17.34 2.14
CA ARG A 70 4.67 -17.73 1.26
C ARG A 70 3.36 -17.79 2.05
N GLU A 71 3.36 -18.44 3.20
CA GLU A 71 2.18 -18.54 4.07
C GLU A 71 1.66 -17.17 4.51
N ALA A 72 2.56 -16.27 4.95
CA ALA A 72 2.19 -14.90 5.31
C ALA A 72 1.67 -14.11 4.10
N ARG A 73 2.28 -14.27 2.92
CA ARG A 73 1.79 -13.65 1.69
C ARG A 73 0.40 -14.15 1.33
N ASP A 74 0.15 -15.45 1.43
CA ASP A 74 -1.15 -16.05 1.12
C ASP A 74 -2.21 -15.57 2.12
N GLN A 75 -1.87 -15.44 3.41
CA GLN A 75 -2.76 -14.85 4.42
C GLN A 75 -3.12 -13.38 4.10
N ILE A 76 -2.15 -12.58 3.65
CA ILE A 76 -2.41 -11.19 3.23
C ILE A 76 -3.33 -11.15 2.01
N LEU A 77 -3.12 -12.04 1.04
CA LEU A 77 -3.99 -12.13 -0.14
C LEU A 77 -5.41 -12.52 0.25
N THR A 78 -5.59 -13.53 1.11
CA THR A 78 -6.90 -13.92 1.62
C THR A 78 -7.58 -12.76 2.35
N LEU A 79 -6.89 -12.09 3.28
CA LEU A 79 -7.44 -10.95 3.99
C LEU A 79 -7.85 -9.81 3.04
N LYS A 80 -7.05 -9.57 1.99
CA LYS A 80 -7.37 -8.58 0.96
C LYS A 80 -8.62 -8.97 0.18
N GLU A 81 -8.75 -10.23 -0.23
CA GLU A 81 -9.94 -10.74 -0.91
C GLU A 81 -11.19 -10.67 -0.02
N GLU A 82 -11.06 -10.88 1.29
CA GLU A 82 -12.18 -10.72 2.23
C GLU A 82 -12.58 -9.25 2.38
N VAL A 83 -11.62 -8.32 2.42
CA VAL A 83 -11.89 -6.88 2.41
C VAL A 83 -12.59 -6.46 1.11
N ASP A 84 -12.12 -6.96 -0.04
CA ASP A 84 -12.73 -6.68 -1.34
C ASP A 84 -14.13 -7.32 -1.47
N ARG A 85 -14.36 -8.49 -0.86
CA ARG A 85 -15.68 -9.12 -0.77
C ARG A 85 -16.65 -8.29 0.07
N LEU A 86 -16.19 -7.71 1.18
CA LEU A 86 -17.00 -6.77 1.98
C LEU A 86 -17.32 -5.47 1.22
N ALA A 87 -16.61 -5.17 0.13
CA ALA A 87 -16.92 -4.06 -0.77
C ALA A 87 -17.94 -4.43 -1.87
N GLN A 88 -18.40 -5.69 -1.95
CA GLN A 88 -19.43 -6.09 -2.93
C GLN A 88 -20.84 -5.60 -2.50
N PRO A 89 -21.71 -5.20 -3.45
CA PRO A 89 -23.05 -4.68 -3.16
C PRO A 89 -23.96 -5.75 -2.52
N PRO A 90 -24.89 -5.39 -1.60
CA PRO A 90 -25.53 -4.09 -1.39
C PRO A 90 -24.76 -3.15 -0.42
N SER A 91 -24.38 -1.98 -0.93
CA SER A 91 -23.69 -0.95 -0.14
C SER A 91 -24.66 0.14 0.29
N GLY A 92 -24.49 0.63 1.52
CA GLY A 92 -25.17 1.82 1.99
C GLY A 92 -24.47 3.07 1.48
N PHE A 93 -25.22 4.17 1.36
CA PHE A 93 -24.64 5.49 1.10
C PHE A 93 -24.77 6.37 2.34
N GLY A 94 -23.86 7.32 2.49
CA GLY A 94 -23.89 8.32 3.55
C GLY A 94 -23.15 9.59 3.15
N THR A 95 -23.34 10.65 3.94
CA THR A 95 -22.69 11.94 3.72
C THR A 95 -21.61 12.16 4.78
N PHE A 96 -20.40 12.50 4.36
CA PHE A 96 -19.30 12.82 5.27
C PHE A 96 -19.52 14.19 5.95
N LEU A 97 -19.44 14.21 7.28
CA LEU A 97 -19.65 15.42 8.08
C LEU A 97 -18.33 16.03 8.57
N GLN A 98 -17.50 15.21 9.21
CA GLN A 98 -16.27 15.67 9.87
C GLN A 98 -15.35 14.48 10.16
N ARG A 99 -14.03 14.74 10.13
CA ARG A 99 -13.01 13.84 10.65
C ARG A 99 -12.70 14.13 12.12
N ASN A 100 -12.56 13.07 12.91
CA ASN A 100 -12.22 13.15 14.33
C ASN A 100 -10.72 12.93 14.55
N ASP A 101 -10.25 13.22 15.77
CA ASP A 101 -8.83 13.09 16.15
C ASP A 101 -8.35 11.63 16.26
N ASP A 102 -9.28 10.68 16.32
CA ASP A 102 -9.05 9.24 16.52
C ASP A 102 -9.08 8.43 15.21
N ASP A 103 -8.86 9.08 14.06
CA ASP A 103 -8.99 8.52 12.70
C ASP A 103 -10.39 7.99 12.34
N SER A 104 -11.38 8.15 13.22
CA SER A 104 -12.77 7.93 12.89
C SER A 104 -13.36 9.13 12.14
N ILE A 105 -14.46 8.88 11.43
CA ILE A 105 -15.20 9.93 10.74
C ILE A 105 -16.66 9.89 11.14
N ASP A 106 -17.27 11.07 11.19
CA ASP A 106 -18.68 11.23 11.42
C ASP A 106 -19.40 11.26 10.06
N VAL A 107 -20.34 10.34 9.87
CA VAL A 107 -21.17 10.23 8.66
C VAL A 107 -22.64 10.36 9.00
N PHE A 108 -23.42 10.84 8.04
CA PHE A 108 -24.88 10.84 8.11
C PHE A 108 -25.44 9.77 7.18
N THR A 109 -26.21 8.84 7.73
CA THR A 109 -26.87 7.78 6.94
C THR A 109 -28.17 7.37 7.61
N GLY A 110 -29.20 7.10 6.79
CA GLY A 110 -30.50 6.63 7.28
C GLY A 110 -31.17 7.54 8.32
N GLY A 111 -30.97 8.87 8.23
CA GLY A 111 -31.59 9.85 9.12
C GLY A 111 -30.90 10.03 10.48
N ARG A 112 -29.72 9.43 10.69
CA ARG A 112 -28.97 9.54 11.94
C ARG A 112 -27.49 9.78 11.69
N LYS A 113 -26.84 10.43 12.66
CA LYS A 113 -25.39 10.61 12.70
C LYS A 113 -24.74 9.38 13.29
N LEU A 114 -23.74 8.84 12.60
CA LEU A 114 -22.94 7.70 13.05
C LEU A 114 -21.46 8.06 13.01
N ARG A 115 -20.69 7.46 13.92
CA ARG A 115 -19.23 7.50 13.89
C ARG A 115 -18.74 6.16 13.37
N VAL A 116 -17.96 6.21 12.30
CA VAL A 116 -17.55 5.02 11.54
C VAL A 116 -16.05 5.04 11.28
N GLN A 117 -15.49 3.87 11.00
CA GLN A 117 -14.09 3.75 10.59
C GLN A 117 -13.95 3.85 9.08
N VAL A 118 -12.79 4.36 8.66
CA VAL A 118 -12.40 4.43 7.24
C VAL A 118 -11.56 3.21 6.89
N SER A 119 -11.89 2.54 5.79
CA SER A 119 -11.07 1.46 5.25
C SER A 119 -9.69 2.00 4.86
N PRO A 120 -8.59 1.26 5.10
CA PRO A 120 -7.23 1.66 4.68
C PRO A 120 -7.08 1.90 3.17
N THR A 121 -8.04 1.43 2.36
CA THR A 121 -8.10 1.66 0.91
C THR A 121 -8.50 3.09 0.53
N VAL A 122 -9.07 3.86 1.46
CA VAL A 122 -9.59 5.22 1.21
C VAL A 122 -8.68 6.26 1.86
N GLU A 123 -8.36 7.32 1.13
CA GLU A 123 -7.56 8.43 1.64
C GLU A 123 -8.42 9.38 2.50
N ALA A 124 -8.42 9.17 3.83
CA ALA A 124 -9.21 9.96 4.77
C ALA A 124 -8.84 11.46 4.80
N ALA A 125 -7.63 11.83 4.38
CA ALA A 125 -7.19 13.23 4.31
C ALA A 125 -7.79 14.00 3.11
N GLY A 126 -8.22 13.29 2.07
CA GLY A 126 -8.82 13.89 0.87
C GLY A 126 -10.34 14.08 0.98
N LEU A 127 -10.97 13.60 2.05
CA LEU A 127 -12.42 13.69 2.25
C LEU A 127 -12.84 15.13 2.52
N ARG A 128 -13.90 15.55 1.82
CA ARG A 128 -14.46 16.89 1.89
C ARG A 128 -15.82 16.89 2.57
N LYS A 129 -16.12 17.91 3.38
CA LYS A 129 -17.42 18.04 4.06
C LYS A 129 -18.55 18.08 3.02
N GLY A 130 -19.57 17.23 3.23
CA GLY A 130 -20.70 17.06 2.29
C GLY A 130 -20.46 16.00 1.21
N GLN A 131 -19.27 15.43 1.10
CA GLN A 131 -19.00 14.41 0.08
C GLN A 131 -19.78 13.12 0.37
N GLU A 132 -20.30 12.47 -0.67
CA GLU A 132 -20.94 11.17 -0.53
C GLU A 132 -19.89 10.08 -0.31
N VAL A 133 -20.19 9.14 0.58
CA VAL A 133 -19.32 8.01 0.93
C VAL A 133 -20.10 6.70 0.86
N MET A 134 -19.42 5.66 0.39
CA MET A 134 -19.97 4.32 0.33
C MET A 134 -19.66 3.56 1.61
N LEU A 135 -20.68 2.94 2.19
CA LEU A 135 -20.65 2.17 3.42
C LEU A 135 -20.83 0.68 3.11
N ASN A 136 -20.03 -0.17 3.75
CA ASN A 136 -20.28 -1.62 3.72
C ASN A 136 -21.34 -2.04 4.75
N GLU A 137 -21.64 -3.34 4.84
CA GLU A 137 -22.61 -3.90 5.80
C GLU A 137 -22.24 -3.63 7.27
N ALA A 138 -20.94 -3.48 7.56
CA ALA A 138 -20.44 -3.11 8.88
C ALA A 138 -20.44 -1.60 9.13
N LEU A 139 -21.00 -0.80 8.20
CA LEU A 139 -21.03 0.67 8.22
C LEU A 139 -19.64 1.33 8.18
N ASN A 140 -18.63 0.65 7.67
CA ASN A 140 -17.31 1.23 7.43
C ASN A 140 -17.27 1.90 6.05
N VAL A 141 -16.51 3.00 5.94
CA VAL A 141 -16.34 3.70 4.65
C VAL A 141 -15.36 2.93 3.77
N VAL A 142 -15.83 2.54 2.59
CA VAL A 142 -15.06 1.75 1.61
C VAL A 142 -14.68 2.53 0.37
N ALA A 143 -15.41 3.60 0.04
CA ALA A 143 -15.09 4.51 -1.05
C ALA A 143 -15.60 5.93 -0.79
N ALA A 144 -14.89 6.92 -1.32
CA ALA A 144 -15.35 8.29 -1.43
C ALA A 144 -15.92 8.51 -2.83
N LEU A 145 -17.11 9.10 -2.93
CA LEU A 145 -17.82 9.38 -4.17
C LEU A 145 -17.81 10.88 -4.46
N GLU A 146 -18.56 11.31 -5.46
CA GLU A 146 -18.75 12.73 -5.76
C GLU A 146 -19.77 13.37 -4.82
N PHE A 147 -20.05 14.66 -5.01
CA PHE A 147 -21.12 15.34 -4.31
C PHE A 147 -22.45 15.05 -4.99
N GLU A 148 -23.52 15.11 -4.22
CA GLU A 148 -24.87 14.97 -4.75
C GLU A 148 -25.18 16.11 -5.73
N GLN A 149 -25.72 15.76 -6.89
CA GLN A 149 -26.03 16.70 -7.98
C GLN A 149 -27.54 16.94 -8.10
N VAL A 150 -28.36 16.21 -7.33
CA VAL A 150 -29.82 16.30 -7.37
C VAL A 150 -30.37 16.70 -6.00
N GLY A 151 -31.31 17.63 -5.98
CA GLY A 151 -31.86 18.16 -4.73
C GLY A 151 -32.94 19.21 -4.95
N GLU A 152 -33.30 19.87 -3.86
CA GLU A 152 -34.18 21.04 -3.87
C GLU A 152 -33.38 22.32 -4.09
N VAL A 153 -33.96 23.30 -4.76
CA VAL A 153 -33.34 24.63 -4.87
C VAL A 153 -33.82 25.50 -3.72
N VAL A 154 -32.87 26.06 -2.96
CA VAL A 154 -33.14 27.01 -1.86
C VAL A 154 -32.44 28.33 -2.12
N MET A 155 -32.95 29.39 -1.50
CA MET A 155 -32.43 30.75 -1.62
C MET A 155 -31.59 31.12 -0.41
N LEU A 156 -30.34 31.54 -0.64
CA LEU A 156 -29.47 32.01 0.44
C LEU A 156 -29.98 33.33 1.00
N LYS A 157 -30.30 33.37 2.30
CA LYS A 157 -30.70 34.60 3.01
C LYS A 157 -29.47 35.31 3.59
N GLU A 158 -28.70 34.58 4.40
CA GLU A 158 -27.47 35.08 5.01
C GLU A 158 -26.51 33.93 5.36
N LEU A 159 -25.21 34.24 5.37
CA LEU A 159 -24.18 33.34 5.90
C LEU A 159 -24.05 33.56 7.40
N LEU A 160 -23.92 32.47 8.17
CA LEU A 160 -23.70 32.57 9.60
C LEU A 160 -22.25 32.97 9.89
N ALA A 161 -22.02 33.48 11.10
CA ALA A 161 -20.71 33.97 11.54
C ALA A 161 -19.61 32.90 11.56
N ASP A 162 -19.97 31.61 11.53
CA ASP A 162 -19.02 30.49 11.47
C ASP A 162 -18.51 30.21 10.05
N GLY A 163 -19.16 30.74 9.01
CA GLY A 163 -18.80 30.50 7.61
C GLY A 163 -19.03 29.06 7.12
N GLU A 164 -19.51 28.17 7.98
CA GLU A 164 -19.80 26.76 7.64
C GLU A 164 -21.30 26.50 7.52
N ARG A 165 -22.14 27.41 8.03
CA ARG A 165 -23.59 27.31 7.97
C ARG A 165 -24.19 28.53 7.30
N ALA A 166 -25.35 28.32 6.70
CA ALA A 166 -26.13 29.35 6.03
C ALA A 166 -27.59 29.27 6.47
N LEU A 167 -28.26 30.43 6.49
CA LEU A 167 -29.70 30.51 6.60
C LEU A 167 -30.26 30.58 5.17
N CYS A 168 -31.08 29.60 4.82
CA CYS A 168 -31.72 29.51 3.52
C CYS A 168 -33.24 29.54 3.65
N ILE A 169 -33.90 30.08 2.64
CA ILE A 169 -35.35 30.08 2.49
C ILE A 169 -35.69 28.99 1.47
N ALA A 170 -36.47 28.00 1.90
CA ALA A 170 -37.01 26.95 1.05
C ALA A 170 -38.34 27.38 0.41
N ASN A 171 -38.96 26.48 -0.35
CA ASN A 171 -40.28 26.74 -0.92
C ASN A 171 -41.31 26.99 0.21
N ALA A 172 -42.20 27.97 0.02
CA ALA A 172 -43.20 28.44 1.01
C ALA A 172 -42.64 29.22 2.22
N ASP A 173 -41.58 30.01 2.02
CA ASP A 173 -41.00 30.92 3.03
C ASP A 173 -40.52 30.21 4.31
N GLU A 174 -40.23 28.92 4.24
CA GLU A 174 -39.67 28.16 5.36
C GLU A 174 -38.18 28.46 5.51
N GLU A 175 -37.79 28.95 6.69
CA GLU A 175 -36.38 29.23 7.00
C GLU A 175 -35.71 28.00 7.60
N ARG A 176 -34.58 27.59 7.01
CA ARG A 176 -33.77 26.47 7.49
C ARG A 176 -32.30 26.84 7.58
N VAL A 177 -31.66 26.34 8.64
CA VAL A 177 -30.20 26.39 8.77
C VAL A 177 -29.61 25.17 8.09
N VAL A 178 -28.72 25.41 7.15
CA VAL A 178 -28.09 24.38 6.31
C VAL A 178 -26.57 24.44 6.45
N ARG A 179 -25.90 23.34 6.14
CA ARG A 179 -24.43 23.24 6.11
C ARG A 179 -23.92 23.51 4.70
N LEU A 180 -22.78 24.19 4.61
CA LEU A 180 -22.10 24.41 3.34
C LEU A 180 -21.14 23.26 3.07
N ALA A 181 -21.21 22.68 1.87
CA ALA A 181 -20.20 21.75 1.41
C ALA A 181 -18.91 22.49 1.06
N ASP A 182 -17.77 21.80 1.12
CA ASP A 182 -16.46 22.41 0.85
C ASP A 182 -16.34 22.91 -0.61
N THR A 183 -17.17 22.41 -1.53
CA THR A 183 -17.28 22.89 -2.91
C THR A 183 -17.67 24.36 -3.01
N LEU A 184 -18.33 24.92 -1.99
CA LEU A 184 -18.81 26.30 -1.96
C LEU A 184 -17.85 27.27 -1.27
N ALA A 185 -16.77 26.79 -0.65
CA ALA A 185 -15.84 27.61 0.11
C ALA A 185 -15.23 28.75 -0.71
N ASP A 186 -14.94 28.49 -1.99
CA ASP A 186 -14.27 29.45 -2.90
C ASP A 186 -15.25 30.21 -3.83
N VAL A 187 -16.56 29.93 -3.77
CA VAL A 187 -17.54 30.42 -4.77
C VAL A 187 -18.00 31.85 -4.50
N GLY A 188 -17.74 32.41 -3.31
CA GLY A 188 -18.08 33.79 -2.97
C GLY A 188 -19.59 34.04 -2.93
N LEU A 189 -20.28 33.28 -2.09
CA LEU A 189 -21.75 33.29 -1.95
C LEU A 189 -22.31 34.65 -1.51
N ARG A 190 -23.46 35.04 -2.07
CA ARG A 190 -24.20 36.26 -1.73
C ARG A 190 -25.66 35.98 -1.41
N ALA A 191 -26.24 36.80 -0.54
CA ALA A 191 -27.68 36.77 -0.29
C ALA A 191 -28.44 36.91 -1.62
N GLY A 192 -29.40 36.01 -1.85
CA GLY A 192 -30.15 35.89 -3.10
C GLY A 192 -29.63 34.82 -4.08
N ASP A 193 -28.48 34.19 -3.81
CA ASP A 193 -28.01 33.06 -4.62
C ASP A 193 -28.95 31.86 -4.47
N ALA A 194 -29.23 31.19 -5.60
CA ALA A 194 -29.91 29.90 -5.61
C ALA A 194 -28.89 28.79 -5.39
N LEU A 195 -29.17 27.89 -4.44
CA LEU A 195 -28.26 26.81 -4.08
C LEU A 195 -28.96 25.45 -4.14
N LEU A 196 -28.20 24.41 -4.51
CA LEU A 196 -28.63 23.02 -4.49
C LEU A 196 -28.59 22.47 -3.06
N PHE A 197 -29.74 22.16 -2.50
CA PHE A 197 -29.93 21.66 -1.15
C PHE A 197 -30.39 20.20 -1.14
N ASP A 198 -29.70 19.38 -0.36
CA ASP A 198 -30.17 18.04 -0.01
C ASP A 198 -30.80 18.04 1.38
N GLN A 199 -32.11 17.79 1.42
CA GLN A 199 -32.90 17.70 2.64
C GLN A 199 -32.43 16.59 3.59
N ARG A 200 -31.87 15.50 3.05
CA ARG A 200 -31.52 14.32 3.86
C ARG A 200 -30.27 14.60 4.67
N SER A 201 -29.21 15.09 4.03
CA SER A 201 -27.94 15.42 4.69
C SER A 201 -27.95 16.79 5.37
N GLY A 202 -28.83 17.70 4.94
CA GLY A 202 -28.83 19.08 5.38
C GLY A 202 -27.68 19.91 4.78
N TYR A 203 -27.07 19.45 3.69
CA TYR A 203 -25.98 20.13 2.99
C TYR A 203 -26.45 20.87 1.76
N VAL A 204 -25.67 21.88 1.40
CA VAL A 204 -25.79 22.65 0.18
C VAL A 204 -24.50 22.53 -0.62
N TYR A 205 -24.60 22.17 -1.90
CA TYR A 205 -23.46 21.68 -2.70
C TYR A 205 -22.95 22.64 -3.75
N GLU A 206 -23.84 23.31 -4.47
CA GLU A 206 -23.46 24.20 -5.55
C GLU A 206 -24.41 25.38 -5.72
N ARG A 207 -23.90 26.45 -6.34
CA ARG A 207 -24.69 27.61 -6.72
C ARG A 207 -25.29 27.37 -8.10
N ILE A 208 -26.61 27.35 -8.16
CA ILE A 208 -27.35 27.17 -9.41
C ILE A 208 -27.43 28.53 -10.13
N PRO A 209 -26.90 28.64 -11.37
CA PRO A 209 -27.09 29.84 -12.16
C PRO A 209 -28.57 29.99 -12.49
N LYS A 210 -29.17 31.11 -12.09
CA LYS A 210 -30.50 31.47 -12.56
C LYS A 210 -30.38 31.89 -14.02
N SER A 211 -30.93 31.10 -14.93
CA SER A 211 -31.22 31.59 -16.27
C SER A 211 -32.32 32.64 -16.13
N GLU A 212 -31.99 33.89 -16.40
CA GLU A 212 -32.99 34.94 -16.65
C GLU A 212 -33.76 34.54 -17.90
N VAL A 213 -34.81 33.72 -17.74
CA VAL A 213 -35.80 33.57 -18.80
C VAL A 213 -36.69 34.78 -18.66
N GLU A 214 -36.44 35.79 -19.50
CA GLU A 214 -37.40 36.84 -19.78
C GLU A 214 -38.72 36.15 -20.17
N GLU A 215 -39.66 36.13 -19.24
CA GLU A 215 -41.05 35.82 -19.53
C GLU A 215 -41.58 36.99 -20.36
N LEU A 216 -41.41 36.90 -21.69
CA LEU A 216 -42.07 37.77 -22.64
C LEU A 216 -43.57 37.54 -22.52
N VAL A 217 -44.19 38.22 -21.56
CA VAL A 217 -45.64 38.37 -21.49
C VAL A 217 -46.02 39.25 -22.70
N LEU A 218 -46.46 38.61 -23.78
CA LEU A 218 -47.21 39.32 -24.81
C LEU A 218 -48.52 39.79 -24.17
N GLU A 219 -48.68 41.10 -24.02
CA GLU A 219 -50.00 41.69 -23.81
C GLU A 219 -50.85 41.40 -25.06
N GLU A 220 -51.82 40.49 -24.97
CA GLU A 220 -52.88 40.40 -25.97
C GLU A 220 -53.70 41.69 -25.91
N VAL A 221 -53.51 42.56 -26.89
CA VAL A 221 -54.37 43.73 -27.10
C VAL A 221 -55.74 43.21 -27.54
N PRO A 222 -56.86 43.52 -26.85
CA PRO A 222 -58.17 43.10 -27.30
C PRO A 222 -58.55 43.89 -28.56
N ASP A 223 -58.86 43.19 -29.65
CA ASP A 223 -59.52 43.78 -30.81
C ASP A 223 -60.96 44.16 -30.44
N ILE A 224 -61.32 45.40 -30.78
CA ILE A 224 -62.60 46.07 -30.51
C ILE A 224 -63.68 45.60 -31.50
#